data_AF-A0A8D8Z5E1-F1
#
_entry.id   AF-A0A8D8Z5E1-F1
#
_cell.length_a   1.000
_cell.length_b   1.000
_cell.length_c   1.000
_cell.angle_alpha   90.00
_cell.angle_beta   90.00
_cell.angle_gamma   90.00
#
_symmetry.space_group_name_H-M   'P 1'
#
loop_
_entity.id
_entity.type
_entity.pdbx_description
1 polymer ?
#
loop_
_entity_poly.entity_id
_entity_poly.type
_entity_poly.pdbx_seq_one_letter_code
_entity_poly.pdbx_strand_id
1 'polypeptide(L)'
;KKKINYIDISNQQILSIGASLIPFLEHNDANRSLMGANMQRQALPLLISEKPIVGTGMERIIAADSGMLVLAKRSGVVKYLDSSKIVIRVNNNDSVYNKKNLDVYNLIKYIRSNQNTCINQKPCVSLGEKVLKGDVLADGSSTDLGELALGKNIRVAFMSWNGYNFEDSILISERIVQQNKFSSIHIQELSCDIKDTKVGREKIIPYIPGLPKYMFNKLDKSGIIKIGAEVFEGDILVSKITPKNAKKLKSEEKLLIAIFGDKSPEIKDSSLRVPHGISGKVIDIKIFKKEE
;
A
#
# COMPACT_ATOMS: atom_id res chain seq x y z
N LYS A 1 37.06 48.80 -9.72
CA LYS A 1 36.57 47.78 -8.75
C LYS A 1 35.11 47.49 -9.05
N LYS A 2 34.78 46.28 -9.50
CA LYS A 2 33.48 45.55 -9.49
C LYS A 2 33.42 44.61 -10.71
N LYS A 3 33.94 43.39 -10.55
CA LYS A 3 33.95 42.30 -11.56
C LYS A 3 33.01 41.15 -11.14
N ILE A 4 31.85 41.44 -10.58
CA ILE A 4 30.84 40.42 -10.20
C ILE A 4 29.50 40.90 -10.73
N ASN A 5 28.92 40.12 -11.65
CA ASN A 5 27.64 40.43 -12.32
C ASN A 5 26.46 39.66 -11.68
N TYR A 6 26.72 38.49 -11.11
CA TYR A 6 25.71 37.62 -10.52
C TYR A 6 26.24 36.95 -9.24
N ILE A 7 25.32 36.49 -8.40
CA ILE A 7 25.58 35.70 -7.20
C ILE A 7 24.50 34.62 -7.10
N ASP A 8 24.87 33.49 -6.54
CA ASP A 8 23.97 32.37 -6.26
C ASP A 8 22.88 32.78 -5.25
N ILE A 9 21.64 32.31 -5.47
CA ILE A 9 20.48 32.69 -4.65
C ILE A 9 20.46 31.87 -3.35
N SER A 10 20.83 30.60 -3.44
CA SER A 10 20.87 29.68 -2.30
C SER A 10 21.97 28.64 -2.48
N ASN A 11 22.59 28.22 -1.38
CA ASN A 11 23.58 27.14 -1.38
C ASN A 11 22.97 25.79 -1.80
N GLN A 12 21.65 25.63 -1.68
CA GLN A 12 20.95 24.40 -2.07
C GLN A 12 20.65 24.32 -3.57
N GLN A 13 20.81 25.41 -4.33
CA GLN A 13 20.38 25.46 -5.74
C GLN A 13 21.14 24.50 -6.67
N ILE A 14 22.33 24.05 -6.25
CA ILE A 14 23.19 23.11 -7.00
C ILE A 14 22.73 21.66 -6.80
N LEU A 15 21.99 21.39 -5.72
CA LEU A 15 21.62 20.04 -5.30
C LEU A 15 20.27 19.62 -5.88
N SER A 16 20.12 18.32 -6.14
CA SER A 16 18.81 17.73 -6.42
C SER A 16 17.97 17.63 -5.15
N ILE A 17 16.65 17.48 -5.30
CA ILE A 17 15.69 17.32 -4.20
C ILE A 17 16.05 16.13 -3.28
N GLY A 18 16.54 15.03 -3.86
CA GLY A 18 16.97 13.87 -3.06
C GLY A 18 18.27 14.14 -2.30
N ALA A 19 19.23 14.82 -2.92
CA ALA A 19 20.48 15.16 -2.26
C ALA A 19 20.28 16.23 -1.16
N SER A 20 19.33 17.16 -1.34
CA SER A 20 19.04 18.20 -0.35
C SER A 20 18.34 17.68 0.91
N LEU A 21 17.84 16.44 0.91
CA LEU A 21 17.31 15.75 2.10
C LEU A 21 18.41 15.11 2.97
N ILE A 22 19.64 15.02 2.48
CA ILE A 22 20.74 14.38 3.22
C ILE A 22 21.35 15.43 4.17
N PRO A 23 21.24 15.28 5.50
CA PRO A 23 21.93 16.17 6.43
C PRO A 23 23.44 15.91 6.38
N PHE A 24 24.24 16.96 6.67
CA PHE A 24 25.70 16.89 6.65
C PHE A 24 26.28 16.43 5.31
N LEU A 25 25.65 16.80 4.19
CA LEU A 25 26.06 16.41 2.85
C LEU A 25 27.50 16.82 2.55
N GLU A 26 27.93 17.98 3.05
CA GLU A 26 29.28 18.53 2.94
C GLU A 26 30.37 17.65 3.58
N HIS A 27 29.99 16.75 4.48
CA HIS A 27 30.90 15.80 5.13
C HIS A 27 30.92 14.42 4.48
N ASN A 28 30.12 14.21 3.42
CA ASN A 28 30.00 12.94 2.73
C ASN A 28 30.75 12.95 1.39
N ASP A 29 31.39 11.82 1.07
CA ASP A 29 31.93 11.60 -0.27
C ASP A 29 30.81 11.58 -1.32
N ALA A 30 31.09 12.11 -2.52
CA ALA A 30 30.10 12.26 -3.58
C ALA A 30 29.44 10.93 -3.99
N ASN A 31 30.20 9.83 -4.01
CA ASN A 31 29.65 8.53 -4.39
C ASN A 31 28.67 8.00 -3.33
N ARG A 32 28.96 8.20 -2.05
CA ARG A 32 28.07 7.82 -0.95
C ARG A 32 26.80 8.67 -0.94
N SER A 33 26.93 9.95 -1.22
CA SER A 33 25.81 10.88 -1.37
C SER A 33 24.88 10.47 -2.53
N LEU A 34 25.45 10.07 -3.68
CA LEU A 34 24.68 9.56 -4.81
C LEU A 34 23.92 8.26 -4.46
N MET A 35 24.60 7.32 -3.79
CA MET A 35 23.97 6.09 -3.31
C MET A 35 22.83 6.40 -2.32
N GLY A 36 23.06 7.28 -1.35
CA GLY A 36 22.07 7.70 -0.37
C GLY A 36 20.81 8.28 -1.02
N ALA A 37 20.97 9.22 -1.96
CA ALA A 37 19.83 9.82 -2.67
C ALA A 37 19.06 8.78 -3.51
N ASN A 38 19.74 7.78 -4.07
CA ASN A 38 19.08 6.70 -4.82
C ASN A 38 18.34 5.71 -3.90
N MET A 39 18.95 5.34 -2.78
CA MET A 39 18.36 4.43 -1.80
C MET A 39 17.13 5.04 -1.13
N GLN A 40 17.12 6.35 -0.85
CA GLN A 40 15.96 7.05 -0.30
C GLN A 40 14.69 6.88 -1.14
N ARG A 41 14.81 6.83 -2.48
CA ARG A 41 13.66 6.65 -3.38
C ARG A 41 13.04 5.25 -3.32
N GLN A 42 13.74 4.29 -2.73
CA GLN A 42 13.30 2.90 -2.61
C GLN A 42 12.71 2.59 -1.22
N ALA A 43 12.72 3.57 -0.30
CA ALA A 43 12.15 3.41 1.02
C ALA A 43 10.64 3.15 0.94
N LEU A 44 10.20 2.05 1.57
CA LEU A 44 8.80 1.67 1.62
C LEU A 44 8.07 2.41 2.75
N PRO A 45 6.80 2.80 2.54
CA PRO A 45 5.99 3.35 3.62
C PRO A 45 5.77 2.36 4.76
N LEU A 46 6.09 2.82 5.97
CA LEU A 46 5.92 2.08 7.20
C LEU A 46 4.50 2.24 7.76
N LEU A 47 4.07 1.29 8.58
CA LEU A 47 2.76 1.29 9.25
C LEU A 47 2.52 2.56 10.08
N ILE A 48 3.57 2.96 10.80
CA ILE A 48 3.62 4.15 11.63
C ILE A 48 4.74 5.01 11.05
N SER A 49 4.43 6.21 10.56
CA SER A 49 5.45 7.17 10.14
C SER A 49 6.10 7.83 11.35
N GLU A 50 7.32 8.31 11.21
CA GLU A 50 8.02 9.09 12.23
C GLU A 50 8.93 10.08 11.52
N LYS A 51 8.74 11.37 11.81
CA LYS A 51 9.60 12.41 11.26
C LYS A 51 11.08 12.19 11.63
N PRO A 52 12.01 12.55 10.74
CA PRO A 52 13.42 12.48 11.05
C PRO A 52 13.77 13.44 12.20
N ILE A 53 14.56 12.97 13.18
CA ILE A 53 15.06 13.84 14.26
C ILE A 53 16.08 14.85 13.72
N VAL A 54 16.85 14.44 12.71
CA VAL A 54 17.84 15.27 12.02
C VAL A 54 17.40 15.40 10.56
N GLY A 55 17.01 16.61 10.17
CA GLY A 55 16.53 16.93 8.81
C GLY A 55 17.16 18.21 8.28
N THR A 56 16.80 18.59 7.05
CA THR A 56 17.34 19.77 6.35
C THR A 56 16.34 20.91 6.18
N GLY A 57 15.06 20.67 6.50
CA GLY A 57 13.94 21.59 6.28
C GLY A 57 13.27 21.42 4.92
N MET A 58 13.85 20.62 4.01
CA MET A 58 13.26 20.31 2.71
C MET A 58 12.09 19.32 2.82
N GLU A 59 12.00 18.58 3.92
CA GLU A 59 11.00 17.54 4.16
C GLU A 59 9.58 18.07 4.03
N ARG A 60 9.30 19.26 4.59
CA ARG A 60 7.97 19.88 4.54
C ARG A 60 7.60 20.38 3.15
N ILE A 61 8.57 20.95 2.43
CA ILE A 61 8.38 21.46 1.06
C ILE A 61 8.04 20.29 0.13
N ILE A 62 8.84 19.21 0.20
CA ILE A 62 8.65 18.03 -0.63
C ILE A 62 7.32 17.34 -0.32
N ALA A 63 6.97 17.21 0.97
CA ALA A 63 5.72 16.59 1.35
C ALA A 63 4.51 17.40 0.86
N ALA A 64 4.53 18.73 0.98
CA ALA A 64 3.48 19.62 0.48
C ALA A 64 3.33 19.56 -1.04
N ASP A 65 4.44 19.62 -1.78
CA ASP A 65 4.44 19.64 -3.25
C ASP A 65 4.17 18.26 -3.88
N SER A 66 4.34 17.17 -3.12
CA SER A 66 4.08 15.80 -3.60
C SER A 66 2.62 15.52 -3.96
N GLY A 67 1.68 16.31 -3.44
CA GLY A 67 0.24 16.07 -3.56
C GLY A 67 -0.29 14.91 -2.72
N MET A 68 0.54 14.28 -1.88
CA MET A 68 0.13 13.18 -1.01
C MET A 68 -0.56 13.67 0.28
N LEU A 69 -0.20 14.88 0.72
CA LEU A 69 -0.82 15.60 1.84
C LEU A 69 -2.16 16.22 1.42
N VAL A 70 -3.11 16.30 2.36
CA VAL A 70 -4.35 17.05 2.16
C VAL A 70 -4.18 18.44 2.76
N LEU A 71 -4.09 19.46 1.91
CA LEU A 71 -3.92 20.85 2.33
C LEU A 71 -5.24 21.61 2.39
N ALA A 72 -5.37 22.52 3.36
CA ALA A 72 -6.51 23.42 3.49
C ALA A 72 -6.52 24.46 2.36
N LYS A 73 -7.59 24.45 1.54
CA LYS A 73 -7.76 25.43 0.46
C LYS A 73 -8.12 26.82 0.96
N ARG A 74 -8.82 26.89 2.10
CA ARG A 74 -9.36 28.11 2.70
C ARG A 74 -9.20 28.04 4.22
N SER A 75 -9.00 29.21 4.84
CA SER A 75 -8.89 29.32 6.30
C SER A 75 -10.25 29.11 6.96
N GLY A 76 -10.28 28.43 8.10
CA GLY A 76 -11.54 28.09 8.77
C GLY A 76 -11.35 27.30 10.06
N VAL A 77 -12.43 26.67 10.51
CA VAL A 77 -12.48 25.84 11.72
C VAL A 77 -12.92 24.43 11.35
N VAL A 78 -12.24 23.42 11.88
CA VAL A 78 -12.61 22.01 11.69
C VAL A 78 -13.95 21.75 12.39
N LYS A 79 -15.01 21.51 11.60
CA LYS A 79 -16.37 21.25 12.11
C LYS A 79 -16.62 19.77 12.35
N TYR A 80 -16.11 18.92 11.46
CA TYR A 80 -16.27 17.47 11.54
C TYR A 80 -14.96 16.81 11.14
N LEU A 81 -14.57 15.80 11.91
CA LEU A 81 -13.34 15.05 11.73
C LEU A 81 -13.67 13.57 11.80
N ASP A 82 -13.24 12.82 10.78
CA ASP A 82 -13.35 11.38 10.71
C ASP A 82 -12.13 10.85 9.97
N SER A 83 -11.84 9.57 10.18
CA SER A 83 -10.79 8.82 9.49
C SER A 83 -10.89 8.87 7.97
N SER A 84 -12.11 9.07 7.42
CA SER A 84 -12.40 9.06 5.97
C SER A 84 -12.71 10.44 5.39
N LYS A 85 -13.14 11.42 6.20
CA LYS A 85 -13.48 12.76 5.70
C LYS A 85 -13.25 13.85 6.74
N ILE A 86 -12.86 15.02 6.28
CA ILE A 86 -12.66 16.24 7.09
C ILE A 86 -13.58 17.32 6.53
N VAL A 87 -14.32 18.00 7.41
CA VAL A 87 -15.20 19.13 7.02
C VAL A 87 -14.75 20.39 7.74
N ILE A 88 -14.42 21.42 6.96
CA ILE A 88 -13.99 22.72 7.46
C ILE A 88 -15.10 23.73 7.23
N ARG A 89 -15.46 24.47 8.28
CA ARG A 89 -16.29 25.65 8.18
C ARG A 89 -15.41 26.85 7.87
N VAL A 90 -15.59 27.43 6.71
CA VAL A 90 -14.77 28.54 6.21
C VAL A 90 -15.17 29.83 6.91
N ASN A 91 -14.19 30.67 7.23
CA ASN A 91 -14.44 32.00 7.81
C ASN A 91 -14.97 32.95 6.72
N ASN A 92 -15.97 33.78 7.06
CA ASN A 92 -16.71 34.63 6.12
C ASN A 92 -15.86 35.66 5.34
N ASN A 93 -14.61 35.91 5.72
CA ASN A 93 -13.75 36.86 5.02
C ASN A 93 -13.21 36.32 3.68
N ASP A 94 -13.20 34.99 3.49
CA ASP A 94 -12.69 34.31 2.28
C ASP A 94 -13.83 33.71 1.42
N SER A 95 -15.09 33.99 1.76
CA SER A 95 -16.25 33.50 1.01
C SER A 95 -16.44 34.34 -0.26
N VAL A 96 -15.94 33.84 -1.38
CA VAL A 96 -16.41 34.25 -2.70
C VAL A 96 -17.94 34.10 -2.72
N TYR A 97 -18.64 35.21 -2.94
CA TYR A 97 -20.10 35.28 -3.05
C TYR A 97 -20.62 34.08 -3.87
N ASN A 98 -21.51 33.26 -3.29
CA ASN A 98 -22.17 32.07 -3.86
C ASN A 98 -21.58 30.66 -3.64
N LYS A 99 -20.56 30.43 -2.79
CA LYS A 99 -20.13 29.06 -2.43
C LYS A 99 -20.59 28.63 -1.03
N LYS A 100 -20.97 27.35 -0.89
CA LYS A 100 -21.24 26.71 0.42
C LYS A 100 -20.09 27.02 1.39
N ASN A 101 -20.41 27.45 2.61
CA ASN A 101 -19.46 27.78 3.69
C ASN A 101 -18.77 26.55 4.33
N LEU A 102 -18.86 25.39 3.68
CA LEU A 102 -18.31 24.12 4.15
C LEU A 102 -17.45 23.52 3.03
N ASP A 103 -16.18 23.30 3.31
CA ASP A 103 -15.29 22.51 2.47
C ASP A 103 -15.21 21.08 3.00
N VAL A 104 -15.43 20.12 2.11
CA VAL A 104 -15.37 18.68 2.42
C VAL A 104 -14.15 18.09 1.72
N TYR A 105 -13.30 17.43 2.51
CA TYR A 105 -12.11 16.74 2.04
C TYR A 105 -12.30 15.24 2.32
N ASN A 106 -12.35 14.44 1.26
CA ASN A 106 -12.40 12.98 1.38
C ASN A 106 -10.97 12.43 1.40
N LEU A 107 -10.67 11.60 2.38
CA LEU A 107 -9.36 11.00 2.56
C LEU A 107 -9.26 9.67 1.81
N ILE A 108 -8.08 9.39 1.28
CA ILE A 108 -7.75 8.13 0.63
C ILE A 108 -7.43 7.08 1.71
N LYS A 109 -8.14 5.94 1.71
CA LYS A 109 -7.95 4.87 2.70
C LYS A 109 -7.54 3.57 2.02
N TYR A 110 -6.40 3.02 2.46
CA TYR A 110 -5.92 1.68 2.10
C TYR A 110 -6.03 1.35 0.60
N ILE A 111 -5.52 2.24 -0.25
CA ILE A 111 -5.48 2.02 -1.70
C ILE A 111 -4.13 1.44 -2.10
N ARG A 112 -4.13 0.56 -3.10
CA ARG A 112 -2.93 -0.04 -3.68
C ARG A 112 -2.12 0.99 -4.47
N SER A 113 -0.81 1.02 -4.26
CA SER A 113 0.14 1.73 -5.13
C SER A 113 0.62 0.86 -6.29
N ASN A 114 1.29 1.46 -7.27
CA ASN A 114 1.87 0.71 -8.40
C ASN A 114 2.90 -0.33 -7.96
N GLN A 115 3.65 -0.07 -6.89
CA GLN A 115 4.63 -0.98 -6.30
C GLN A 115 4.03 -1.92 -5.24
N ASN A 116 2.71 -2.09 -5.21
CA ASN A 116 1.99 -2.92 -4.25
C ASN A 116 2.19 -2.52 -2.78
N THR A 117 2.50 -1.24 -2.53
CA THR A 117 2.48 -0.65 -1.20
C THR A 117 1.11 -0.05 -0.90
N CYS A 118 0.90 0.35 0.36
CA CYS A 118 -0.33 0.98 0.80
C CYS A 118 -0.25 2.50 0.72
N ILE A 119 -1.20 3.12 0.04
CA ILE A 119 -1.50 4.55 0.11
C ILE A 119 -2.66 4.75 1.08
N ASN A 120 -2.38 5.42 2.19
CA ASN A 120 -3.34 5.74 3.23
C ASN A 120 -3.10 7.16 3.73
N GLN A 121 -4.18 7.90 3.90
CA GLN A 121 -4.19 9.22 4.52
C GLN A 121 -4.77 9.15 5.92
N LYS A 122 -4.15 9.89 6.85
CA LYS A 122 -4.55 9.97 8.26
C LYS A 122 -4.77 11.44 8.63
N PRO A 123 -5.91 11.80 9.23
CA PRO A 123 -6.11 13.17 9.70
C PRO A 123 -5.08 13.52 10.77
N CYS A 124 -4.51 14.74 10.70
CA CYS A 124 -3.55 15.24 11.69
C CYS A 124 -4.14 16.37 12.57
N VAL A 125 -5.23 17.00 12.13
CA VAL A 125 -5.92 18.07 12.87
C VAL A 125 -6.94 17.54 13.87
N SER A 126 -7.29 18.36 14.85
CA SER A 126 -8.29 18.08 15.87
C SER A 126 -9.64 18.78 15.61
N LEU A 127 -10.71 18.26 16.22
CA LEU A 127 -12.05 18.85 16.09
C LEU A 127 -12.09 20.23 16.78
N GLY A 128 -12.60 21.24 16.07
CA GLY A 128 -12.63 22.63 16.56
C GLY A 128 -11.33 23.43 16.36
N GLU A 129 -10.29 22.82 15.79
CA GLU A 129 -9.03 23.50 15.50
C GLU A 129 -9.19 24.56 14.39
N LYS A 130 -8.50 25.69 14.54
CA LYS A 130 -8.45 26.75 13.53
C LYS A 130 -7.31 26.45 12.57
N VAL A 131 -7.61 26.41 11.28
CA VAL A 131 -6.65 26.11 10.22
C VAL A 131 -6.57 27.27 9.25
N LEU A 132 -5.37 27.55 8.76
CA LEU A 132 -5.11 28.56 7.74
C LEU A 132 -5.04 27.91 6.35
N LYS A 133 -5.18 28.75 5.32
CA LYS A 133 -4.93 28.32 3.94
C LYS A 133 -3.50 27.80 3.81
N GLY A 134 -3.36 26.57 3.31
CA GLY A 134 -2.08 25.88 3.12
C GLY A 134 -1.68 24.97 4.28
N ASP A 135 -2.42 24.94 5.38
CA ASP A 135 -2.12 24.03 6.49
C ASP A 135 -2.45 22.58 6.12
N VAL A 136 -1.70 21.65 6.71
CA VAL A 136 -1.88 20.21 6.51
C VAL A 136 -3.05 19.73 7.36
N LEU A 137 -4.02 19.09 6.71
CA LEU A 137 -5.23 18.53 7.34
C LEU A 137 -5.13 17.03 7.56
N ALA A 138 -4.48 16.35 6.61
CA ALA A 138 -4.18 14.93 6.71
C ALA A 138 -2.81 14.63 6.11
N ASP A 139 -2.08 13.78 6.83
CA ASP A 139 -0.85 13.18 6.38
C ASP A 139 -1.14 12.06 5.39
N GLY A 140 -0.24 11.90 4.42
CA GLY A 140 -0.21 10.80 3.48
C GLY A 140 0.62 9.62 4.00
N SER A 141 1.04 8.78 3.05
CA SER A 141 1.96 7.67 3.33
C SER A 141 3.39 8.18 3.37
N SER A 142 4.16 7.74 4.36
CA SER A 142 5.53 8.24 4.63
C SER A 142 5.59 9.74 4.93
N THR A 143 4.59 10.28 5.63
CA THR A 143 4.61 11.67 6.13
C THR A 143 4.12 11.72 7.57
N ASP A 144 4.64 12.65 8.35
CA ASP A 144 4.30 12.85 9.75
C ASP A 144 4.21 14.36 10.03
N LEU A 145 3.02 14.85 10.39
CA LEU A 145 2.73 16.27 10.66
C LEU A 145 3.17 17.22 9.52
N GLY A 146 2.98 16.78 8.28
CA GLY A 146 3.36 17.54 7.09
C GLY A 146 4.82 17.46 6.69
N GLU A 147 5.65 16.69 7.39
CA GLU A 147 7.04 16.43 7.03
C GLU A 147 7.20 15.06 6.38
N LEU A 148 8.12 14.95 5.43
CA LEU A 148 8.48 13.67 4.81
C LEU A 148 9.16 12.75 5.84
N ALA A 149 8.59 11.56 6.02
CA ALA A 149 8.97 10.55 7.01
C ALA A 149 9.15 9.18 6.32
N LEU A 150 10.26 9.03 5.59
CA LEU A 150 10.57 7.81 4.82
C LEU A 150 10.94 6.60 5.69
N GLY A 151 11.30 6.81 6.96
CA GLY A 151 11.86 5.76 7.82
C GLY A 151 11.53 5.95 9.30
N LYS A 152 12.40 5.39 10.16
CA LYS A 152 12.29 5.46 11.63
C LYS A 152 13.63 5.86 12.23
N ASN A 153 13.59 6.66 13.29
CA ASN A 153 14.76 6.90 14.09
C ASN A 153 15.01 5.70 15.02
N ILE A 154 16.26 5.23 15.04
CA ILE A 154 16.70 4.11 15.89
C ILE A 154 17.95 4.51 16.65
N ARG A 155 18.13 3.93 17.84
CA ARG A 155 19.34 4.10 18.63
C ARG A 155 20.41 3.16 18.08
N VAL A 156 21.49 3.73 17.56
CA VAL A 156 22.60 2.99 16.97
C VAL A 156 23.83 3.11 17.87
N ALA A 157 24.61 2.04 17.96
CA ALA A 157 25.92 2.03 18.59
C ALA A 157 26.96 1.54 17.59
N PHE A 158 28.07 2.26 17.47
CA PHE A 158 29.20 1.86 16.63
C PHE A 158 30.18 1.04 17.45
N MET A 159 30.12 -0.28 17.33
CA MET A 159 31.06 -1.23 17.95
C MET A 159 31.06 -2.54 17.17
N SER A 160 32.16 -3.30 17.21
CA SER A 160 32.17 -4.69 16.73
C SER A 160 31.40 -5.58 17.72
N TRP A 161 30.55 -6.47 17.20
CA TRP A 161 29.76 -7.37 18.03
C TRP A 161 29.84 -8.81 17.52
N ASN A 162 30.79 -9.58 18.05
CA ASN A 162 30.99 -11.02 17.77
C ASN A 162 30.98 -11.39 16.28
N GLY A 163 31.38 -10.48 15.39
CA GLY A 163 31.37 -10.70 13.94
C GLY A 163 29.98 -10.66 13.28
N TYR A 164 28.90 -10.42 14.02
CA TYR A 164 27.55 -10.31 13.43
C TYR A 164 27.37 -9.06 12.56
N ASN A 165 28.20 -8.04 12.78
CA ASN A 165 28.27 -6.84 11.95
C ASN A 165 29.51 -6.83 11.05
N PHE A 166 29.92 -7.99 10.54
CA PHE A 166 31.00 -8.10 9.57
C PHE A 166 30.58 -7.49 8.21
N GLU A 167 31.53 -6.82 7.56
CA GLU A 167 31.30 -6.00 6.36
C GLU A 167 30.19 -4.95 6.60
N ASP A 168 29.11 -5.01 5.82
CA ASP A 168 27.97 -4.09 5.89
C ASP A 168 26.75 -4.74 6.57
N SER A 169 26.95 -5.86 7.27
CA SER A 169 25.88 -6.55 7.99
C SER A 169 25.38 -5.73 9.18
N ILE A 170 24.06 -5.71 9.38
CA ILE A 170 23.43 -4.95 10.47
C ILE A 170 22.86 -5.93 11.49
N LEU A 171 23.32 -5.81 12.74
CA LEU A 171 22.72 -6.49 13.87
C LEU A 171 21.55 -5.68 14.42
N ILE A 172 20.37 -6.29 14.50
CA ILE A 172 19.13 -5.63 14.93
C ILE A 172 18.66 -6.26 16.25
N SER A 173 18.24 -5.42 17.19
CA SER A 173 17.61 -5.89 18.43
C SER A 173 16.20 -6.41 18.18
N GLU A 174 15.83 -7.52 18.81
CA GLU A 174 14.47 -8.08 18.77
C GLU A 174 13.40 -7.05 19.18
N ARG A 175 13.76 -6.09 20.04
CA ARG A 175 12.86 -5.01 20.46
C ARG A 175 12.29 -4.20 19.28
N ILE A 176 13.05 -4.05 18.18
CA ILE A 176 12.61 -3.35 16.98
C ILE A 176 11.46 -4.10 16.29
N VAL A 177 11.53 -5.44 16.29
CA VAL A 177 10.50 -6.33 15.75
C VAL A 177 9.26 -6.30 16.65
N GLN A 178 9.46 -6.44 17.98
CA GLN A 178 8.35 -6.39 18.95
C GLN A 178 7.57 -5.06 18.90
N GLN A 179 8.25 -3.96 18.57
CA GLN A 179 7.64 -2.64 18.43
C GLN A 179 7.06 -2.37 17.03
N ASN A 180 7.12 -3.34 16.09
CA ASN A 180 6.65 -3.19 14.71
C ASN A 180 7.16 -1.92 14.01
N LYS A 181 8.41 -1.50 14.30
CA LYS A 181 8.95 -0.23 13.80
C LYS A 181 9.05 -0.20 12.28
N PHE A 182 9.50 -1.29 11.67
CA PHE A 182 9.73 -1.41 10.23
C PHE A 182 8.68 -2.25 9.51
N SER A 183 7.52 -2.49 10.12
CA SER A 183 6.42 -3.20 9.47
C SER A 183 5.77 -2.32 8.41
N SER A 184 5.57 -2.85 7.21
CA SER A 184 4.90 -2.19 6.08
C SER A 184 3.60 -2.91 5.72
N ILE A 185 2.68 -2.19 5.06
CA ILE A 185 1.46 -2.78 4.51
C ILE A 185 1.64 -2.94 3.00
N HIS A 186 1.46 -4.17 2.52
CA HIS A 186 1.43 -4.49 1.10
C HIS A 186 0.01 -4.86 0.67
N ILE A 187 -0.40 -4.33 -0.47
CA ILE A 187 -1.71 -4.61 -1.06
C ILE A 187 -1.46 -5.22 -2.43
N GLN A 188 -1.91 -6.47 -2.60
CA GLN A 188 -1.82 -7.17 -3.87
C GLN A 188 -3.20 -7.34 -4.47
N GLU A 189 -3.26 -7.16 -5.78
CA GLU A 189 -4.45 -7.37 -6.58
C GLU A 189 -4.30 -8.68 -7.34
N LEU A 190 -5.21 -9.62 -7.08
CA LEU A 190 -5.27 -10.90 -7.77
C LEU A 190 -6.54 -10.91 -8.60
N SER A 191 -6.40 -11.14 -9.91
CA SER A 191 -7.52 -11.17 -10.85
C SER A 191 -7.79 -12.59 -11.34
N CYS A 192 -9.06 -12.87 -11.61
CA CYS A 192 -9.50 -14.12 -12.20
C CYS A 192 -10.51 -13.83 -13.31
N ASP A 193 -10.10 -14.12 -14.55
CA ASP A 193 -10.97 -13.93 -15.71
C ASP A 193 -11.79 -15.20 -15.99
N ILE A 194 -13.03 -14.99 -16.39
CA ILE A 194 -13.90 -16.05 -16.93
C ILE A 194 -13.83 -15.98 -18.45
N LYS A 195 -13.37 -17.06 -19.09
CA LYS A 195 -13.25 -17.12 -20.54
C LYS A 195 -14.27 -18.08 -21.15
N ASP A 196 -14.73 -17.74 -22.35
CA ASP A 196 -15.48 -18.68 -23.18
C ASP A 196 -14.49 -19.55 -23.95
N THR A 197 -14.47 -20.85 -23.62
CA THR A 197 -13.65 -21.83 -24.33
C THR A 197 -14.47 -22.54 -25.41
N LYS A 198 -13.81 -23.17 -26.38
CA LYS A 198 -14.47 -23.96 -27.44
C LYS A 198 -15.35 -25.11 -26.90
N VAL A 199 -15.01 -25.62 -25.71
CA VAL A 199 -15.73 -26.74 -25.06
C VAL A 199 -16.91 -26.24 -24.25
N GLY A 200 -16.86 -25.00 -23.79
CA GLY A 200 -17.92 -24.36 -23.02
C GLY A 200 -17.42 -23.16 -22.23
N ARG A 201 -18.38 -22.43 -21.66
CA ARG A 201 -18.11 -21.26 -20.81
C ARG A 201 -17.59 -21.70 -19.45
N GLU A 202 -16.50 -21.09 -18.98
CA GLU A 202 -16.05 -21.24 -17.60
C GLU A 202 -17.11 -20.69 -16.64
N LYS A 203 -17.26 -21.33 -15.47
CA LYS A 203 -18.26 -20.94 -14.47
C LYS A 203 -17.62 -20.81 -13.10
N ILE A 204 -18.13 -19.87 -12.31
CA ILE A 204 -17.83 -19.78 -10.89
C ILE A 204 -18.91 -20.56 -10.15
N ILE A 205 -18.50 -21.48 -9.29
CA ILE A 205 -19.40 -22.33 -8.49
C ILE A 205 -18.96 -22.35 -7.03
N PRO A 206 -19.88 -22.52 -6.06
CA PRO A 206 -19.53 -22.48 -4.63
C PRO A 206 -18.70 -23.67 -4.14
N TYR A 207 -18.78 -24.83 -4.80
CA TYR A 207 -18.03 -26.02 -4.43
C TYR A 207 -17.52 -26.74 -5.67
N ILE A 208 -16.33 -27.34 -5.60
CA ILE A 208 -15.77 -28.15 -6.68
C ILE A 208 -15.82 -29.62 -6.27
N PRO A 209 -16.39 -30.51 -7.10
CA PRO A 209 -16.44 -31.94 -6.79
C PRO A 209 -15.01 -32.52 -6.72
N GLY A 210 -14.75 -33.35 -5.71
CA GLY A 210 -13.45 -34.00 -5.49
C GLY A 210 -12.50 -33.25 -4.53
N LEU A 211 -12.84 -32.02 -4.11
CA LEU A 211 -12.10 -31.30 -3.08
C LEU A 211 -12.82 -31.37 -1.72
N PRO A 212 -12.07 -31.34 -0.60
CA PRO A 212 -12.66 -31.44 0.72
C PRO A 212 -13.43 -30.16 1.09
N LYS A 213 -14.57 -30.34 1.78
CA LYS A 213 -15.52 -29.26 2.08
C LYS A 213 -14.92 -28.08 2.84
N TYR A 214 -13.93 -28.32 3.71
CA TYR A 214 -13.34 -27.27 4.55
C TYR A 214 -12.67 -26.15 3.74
N MET A 215 -12.19 -26.43 2.53
CA MET A 215 -11.56 -25.42 1.66
C MET A 215 -12.56 -24.36 1.19
N PHE A 216 -13.84 -24.69 1.14
CA PHE A 216 -14.89 -23.80 0.65
C PHE A 216 -15.58 -23.00 1.77
N ASN A 217 -15.21 -23.23 3.05
CA ASN A 217 -15.84 -22.57 4.20
C ASN A 217 -15.71 -21.04 4.16
N LYS A 218 -14.65 -20.53 3.54
CA LYS A 218 -14.37 -19.09 3.40
C LYS A 218 -15.10 -18.44 2.21
N LEU A 219 -15.67 -19.24 1.31
CA LEU A 219 -16.38 -18.76 0.12
C LEU A 219 -17.85 -18.46 0.44
N ASP A 220 -18.41 -17.55 -0.35
CA ASP A 220 -19.84 -17.26 -0.42
C ASP A 220 -20.57 -18.24 -1.33
N LYS A 221 -21.91 -18.13 -1.33
CA LYS A 221 -22.81 -18.94 -2.19
C LYS A 221 -22.49 -18.83 -3.69
N SER A 222 -21.80 -17.77 -4.11
CA SER A 222 -21.34 -17.55 -5.47
C SER A 222 -20.00 -18.22 -5.79
N GLY A 223 -19.25 -18.72 -4.80
CA GLY A 223 -17.89 -19.25 -4.98
C GLY A 223 -16.78 -18.20 -4.93
N ILE A 224 -17.06 -17.03 -4.35
CA ILE A 224 -16.10 -15.93 -4.16
C ILE A 224 -15.82 -15.80 -2.66
N ILE A 225 -14.59 -15.51 -2.27
CA ILE A 225 -14.22 -15.32 -0.87
C ILE A 225 -14.93 -14.13 -0.22
N LYS A 226 -15.13 -14.16 1.09
CA LYS A 226 -15.72 -13.05 1.85
C LYS A 226 -14.70 -11.94 2.12
N ILE A 227 -15.17 -10.69 2.07
CA ILE A 227 -14.38 -9.54 2.55
C ILE A 227 -14.11 -9.71 4.05
N GLY A 228 -12.87 -9.50 4.46
CA GLY A 228 -12.40 -9.66 5.82
C GLY A 228 -11.97 -11.08 6.19
N ALA A 229 -12.01 -12.04 5.27
CA ALA A 229 -11.46 -13.36 5.51
C ALA A 229 -9.92 -13.32 5.57
N GLU A 230 -9.35 -14.02 6.55
CA GLU A 230 -7.92 -14.30 6.60
C GLU A 230 -7.61 -15.49 5.71
N VAL A 231 -6.59 -15.33 4.87
CA VAL A 231 -6.20 -16.31 3.86
C VAL A 231 -4.74 -16.66 4.00
N PHE A 232 -4.47 -17.95 3.78
CA PHE A 232 -3.12 -18.50 3.75
C PHE A 232 -2.82 -19.03 2.36
N GLU A 233 -1.54 -19.33 2.15
CA GLU A 233 -1.06 -19.99 0.94
C GLU A 233 -1.95 -21.18 0.55
N GLY A 234 -2.34 -21.23 -0.72
CA GLY A 234 -3.16 -22.32 -1.27
C GLY A 234 -4.66 -22.22 -1.02
N ASP A 235 -5.14 -21.29 -0.19
CA ASP A 235 -6.57 -21.03 -0.01
C ASP A 235 -7.21 -20.55 -1.33
N ILE A 236 -8.46 -20.95 -1.56
CA ILE A 236 -9.23 -20.58 -2.76
C ILE A 236 -9.84 -19.19 -2.56
N LEU A 237 -9.51 -18.25 -3.44
CA LEU A 237 -10.10 -16.90 -3.48
C LEU A 237 -11.35 -16.86 -4.35
N VAL A 238 -11.27 -17.52 -5.52
CA VAL A 238 -12.39 -17.63 -6.47
C VAL A 238 -12.41 -19.06 -6.99
N SER A 239 -13.49 -19.77 -6.69
CA SER A 239 -13.74 -21.13 -7.17
C SER A 239 -14.19 -21.08 -8.62
N LYS A 240 -13.33 -21.54 -9.53
CA LYS A 240 -13.59 -21.52 -10.97
C LYS A 240 -13.44 -22.91 -11.55
N ILE A 241 -14.40 -23.25 -12.41
CA ILE A 241 -14.40 -24.49 -13.17
C ILE A 241 -14.35 -24.25 -14.66
N THR A 242 -13.54 -25.06 -15.34
CA THR A 242 -13.47 -25.11 -16.80
C THR A 242 -14.04 -26.45 -17.29
N PRO A 243 -15.03 -26.44 -18.20
CA PRO A 243 -15.54 -27.67 -18.80
C PRO A 243 -14.44 -28.33 -19.63
N LYS A 244 -14.29 -29.65 -19.50
CA LYS A 244 -13.26 -30.43 -20.21
C LYS A 244 -13.93 -31.42 -21.14
N ASN A 245 -13.37 -31.59 -22.35
CA ASN A 245 -13.80 -32.67 -23.23
C ASN A 245 -13.58 -34.02 -22.56
N ALA A 246 -14.54 -34.93 -22.70
CA ALA A 246 -14.43 -36.30 -22.24
C ALA A 246 -13.16 -36.94 -22.81
N LYS A 247 -12.18 -37.23 -21.94
CA LYS A 247 -10.97 -37.93 -22.34
C LYS A 247 -11.29 -39.42 -22.42
N LYS A 248 -10.81 -40.11 -23.47
CA LYS A 248 -10.82 -41.58 -23.48
C LYS A 248 -9.93 -42.07 -22.33
N LEU A 249 -10.58 -42.57 -21.27
CA LEU A 249 -9.92 -43.15 -20.11
C LEU A 249 -9.26 -44.48 -20.51
N LYS A 250 -8.10 -44.77 -19.92
CA LYS A 250 -7.42 -46.05 -20.14
C LYS A 250 -8.20 -47.19 -19.46
N SER A 251 -7.93 -48.44 -19.85
CA SER A 251 -8.62 -49.62 -19.32
C SER A 251 -8.47 -49.73 -17.79
N GLU A 252 -7.32 -49.34 -17.24
CA GLU A 252 -7.05 -49.34 -15.80
C GLU A 252 -7.91 -48.30 -15.05
N GLU A 253 -8.06 -47.09 -15.61
CA GLU A 253 -8.91 -46.03 -15.03
C GLU A 253 -10.39 -46.40 -15.09
N LYS A 254 -10.84 -47.07 -16.16
CA LYS A 254 -12.21 -47.59 -16.28
C LYS A 254 -12.52 -48.65 -15.22
N LEU A 255 -11.57 -49.54 -14.94
CA LEU A 255 -11.71 -50.56 -13.90
C LEU A 255 -11.80 -49.91 -12.51
N LEU A 256 -10.99 -48.88 -12.26
CA LEU A 256 -11.02 -48.11 -11.01
C LEU A 256 -12.40 -47.44 -10.79
N ILE A 257 -12.99 -46.85 -11.83
CA ILE A 257 -14.34 -46.27 -11.77
C ILE A 257 -15.40 -47.35 -11.57
N ALA A 258 -15.24 -48.54 -12.16
CA ALA A 258 -16.19 -49.64 -11.98
C ALA A 258 -16.18 -50.21 -10.55
N ILE A 259 -15.02 -50.18 -9.88
CA ILE A 259 -14.86 -50.66 -8.50
C ILE A 259 -15.35 -49.62 -7.49
N PHE A 260 -14.97 -48.35 -7.64
CA PHE A 260 -15.26 -47.30 -6.65
C PHE A 260 -16.51 -46.48 -6.96
N GLY A 261 -17.09 -46.57 -8.16
CA GLY A 261 -18.27 -45.81 -8.57
C GLY A 261 -18.03 -44.29 -8.73
N ASP A 262 -16.82 -43.80 -8.42
CA ASP A 262 -16.45 -42.39 -8.54
C ASP A 262 -16.28 -42.01 -10.00
N LYS A 263 -17.34 -41.44 -10.58
CA LYS A 263 -17.25 -40.77 -11.87
C LYS A 263 -16.38 -39.53 -11.72
N SER A 264 -15.20 -39.54 -12.34
CA SER A 264 -14.38 -38.34 -12.50
C SER A 264 -15.24 -37.24 -13.14
N PRO A 265 -15.43 -36.09 -12.47
CA PRO A 265 -16.22 -35.01 -13.05
C PRO A 265 -15.55 -34.54 -14.35
N GLU A 266 -16.34 -34.25 -15.39
CA GLU A 266 -15.88 -33.71 -16.69
C GLU A 266 -15.43 -32.23 -16.58
N ILE A 267 -14.92 -31.85 -15.42
CA ILE A 267 -14.68 -30.49 -14.99
C ILE A 267 -13.25 -30.42 -14.46
N LYS A 268 -12.51 -29.39 -14.87
CA LYS A 268 -11.18 -29.09 -14.36
C LYS A 268 -11.26 -27.92 -13.38
N ASP A 269 -10.60 -28.06 -12.23
CA ASP A 269 -10.35 -26.94 -11.31
C ASP A 269 -9.41 -25.93 -11.97
N SER A 270 -9.89 -24.70 -12.14
CA SER A 270 -9.14 -23.55 -12.65
C SER A 270 -9.27 -22.35 -11.70
N SER A 271 -9.51 -22.64 -10.42
CA SER A 271 -9.70 -21.65 -9.36
C SER A 271 -8.51 -20.75 -9.14
N LEU A 272 -8.78 -19.51 -8.75
CA LEU A 272 -7.77 -18.60 -8.24
C LEU A 272 -7.45 -18.96 -6.80
N ARG A 273 -6.18 -19.22 -6.52
CA ARG A 273 -5.66 -19.51 -5.18
C ARG A 273 -4.66 -18.46 -4.75
N VAL A 274 -4.47 -18.32 -3.45
CA VAL A 274 -3.43 -17.46 -2.88
C VAL A 274 -2.05 -17.99 -3.29
N PRO A 275 -1.16 -17.13 -3.85
CA PRO A 275 0.20 -17.54 -4.20
C PRO A 275 0.99 -18.08 -3.00
N HIS A 276 1.98 -18.92 -3.31
CA HIS A 276 2.88 -19.49 -2.30
C HIS A 276 3.67 -18.41 -1.55
N GLY A 277 3.83 -18.57 -0.24
CA GLY A 277 4.55 -17.64 0.64
C GLY A 277 3.78 -16.38 1.03
N ILE A 278 2.52 -16.24 0.61
CA ILE A 278 1.70 -15.05 0.91
C ILE A 278 0.57 -15.44 1.87
N SER A 279 0.40 -14.63 2.91
CA SER A 279 -0.76 -14.67 3.78
C SER A 279 -1.27 -13.26 4.02
N GLY A 280 -2.55 -13.12 4.33
CA GLY A 280 -3.12 -11.80 4.54
C GLY A 280 -4.62 -11.82 4.71
N LYS A 281 -5.23 -10.65 4.54
CA LYS A 281 -6.66 -10.45 4.71
C LYS A 281 -7.26 -9.85 3.44
N VAL A 282 -8.40 -10.39 3.01
CA VAL A 282 -9.12 -9.85 1.86
C VAL A 282 -9.76 -8.52 2.25
N ILE A 283 -9.34 -7.43 1.60
CA ILE A 283 -9.82 -6.07 1.91
C ILE A 283 -10.98 -5.62 1.02
N ASP A 284 -10.97 -6.00 -0.26
CA ASP A 284 -11.92 -5.53 -1.25
C ASP A 284 -12.08 -6.58 -2.36
N ILE A 285 -13.25 -6.59 -2.99
CA ILE A 285 -13.60 -7.51 -4.07
C ILE A 285 -14.38 -6.75 -5.13
N LYS A 286 -13.86 -6.74 -6.35
CA LYS A 286 -14.51 -6.09 -7.50
C LYS A 286 -14.94 -7.15 -8.50
N ILE A 287 -16.21 -7.10 -8.88
CA ILE A 287 -16.79 -8.00 -9.87
C ILE A 287 -17.15 -7.18 -11.10
N PHE A 288 -16.43 -7.41 -12.19
CA PHE A 288 -16.73 -6.81 -13.48
C PHE A 288 -17.58 -7.78 -14.29
N LYS A 289 -18.80 -7.37 -14.60
CA LYS A 289 -19.65 -8.06 -15.57
C LYS A 289 -19.50 -7.35 -16.91
N LYS A 290 -19.39 -8.11 -17.98
CA LYS A 290 -19.50 -7.56 -19.33
C LYS A 290 -20.93 -7.04 -19.48
N GLU A 291 -21.11 -5.75 -19.78
CA GLU A 291 -22.40 -5.23 -20.21
C GLU A 291 -22.80 -5.96 -21.50
N GLU A 292 -24.05 -6.42 -21.54
CA GLU A 292 -24.63 -7.11 -22.70
C GLU A 292 -24.92 -6.13 -23.84
#